data_AF-A0A640P6I7-F1
#
_entry.id   AF-A0A640P6I7-F1
#
_cell.length_a   1.000
_cell.length_b   1.000
_cell.length_c   1.000
_cell.angle_alpha   90.00
_cell.angle_beta   90.00
_cell.angle_gamma   90.00
#
_symmetry.space_group_name_H-M   'P 1'
#
loop_
_entity.id
_entity.type
_entity.pdbx_description
1 polymer ?
#
loop_
_entity_poly.entity_id
_entity_poly.type
_entity_poly.pdbx_seq_one_letter_code
_entity_poly.pdbx_strand_id
1 'polypeptide(L)'
;MDEGLSKVLSSALADKQILLQRGDQLSDEEATHITLHIDDFISTYKGDVVFSGQYTVSSVQKGTSIHSFKFKAPIENDGFSSSIQAMRNTIAQLAQHLSQTF
;
A
#
# COMPACT_ATOMS: atom_id res chain seq x y z
N MET A 1 -6.08 8.95 9.85
CA MET A 1 -5.21 8.08 9.02
C MET A 1 -4.17 8.99 8.38
N ASP A 2 -2.90 8.60 8.43
CA ASP A 2 -1.73 9.44 8.15
C ASP A 2 -1.70 9.94 6.69
N GLU A 3 -1.77 11.26 6.48
CA GLU A 3 -1.93 11.90 5.16
C GLU A 3 -0.71 11.66 4.24
N GLY A 4 0.47 11.46 4.83
CA GLY A 4 1.69 11.15 4.11
C GLY A 4 1.66 9.78 3.43
N LEU A 5 1.16 8.76 4.14
CA LEU A 5 1.06 7.40 3.61
C LEU A 5 0.03 7.31 2.49
N SER A 6 -1.16 7.91 2.69
CA SER A 6 -2.19 7.90 1.65
C SER A 6 -1.67 8.58 0.39
N LYS A 7 -0.96 9.71 0.49
CA LYS A 7 -0.43 10.42 -0.68
C LYS A 7 0.61 9.61 -1.45
N VAL A 8 1.56 8.98 -0.75
CA VAL A 8 2.61 8.16 -1.40
C VAL A 8 1.98 6.93 -2.05
N LEU A 9 1.06 6.25 -1.36
CA LEU A 9 0.35 5.11 -1.91
C LEU A 9 -0.52 5.50 -3.12
N SER A 10 -1.30 6.57 -3.01
CA SER A 10 -2.09 7.11 -4.13
C SER A 10 -1.22 7.41 -5.34
N SER A 11 -0.05 8.03 -5.14
CA SER A 11 0.88 8.32 -6.24
C SER A 11 1.42 7.04 -6.88
N ALA A 12 1.86 6.07 -6.08
CA ALA A 12 2.41 4.80 -6.58
C ALA A 12 1.35 3.96 -7.32
N LEU A 13 0.09 4.06 -6.90
CA LEU A 13 -1.04 3.39 -7.55
C LEU A 13 -1.50 4.13 -8.82
N ALA A 14 -1.48 5.45 -8.82
CA ALA A 14 -1.80 6.26 -10.00
C ALA A 14 -0.86 5.95 -11.18
N ASP A 15 0.43 5.71 -10.91
CA ASP A 15 1.40 5.24 -11.92
C ASP A 15 1.02 3.89 -12.54
N LYS A 16 0.15 3.12 -11.87
CA LYS A 16 -0.40 1.83 -12.32
C LYS A 16 -1.85 1.94 -12.80
N GLN A 17 -2.35 3.16 -13.01
CA GLN A 17 -3.76 3.43 -13.36
C GLN A 17 -4.77 2.94 -12.32
N ILE A 18 -4.33 2.74 -11.07
CA ILE A 18 -5.19 2.36 -9.95
C ILE A 18 -5.53 3.62 -9.15
N LEU A 19 -6.82 3.92 -9.03
CA LEU A 19 -7.31 5.10 -8.34
C LEU A 19 -7.62 4.77 -6.88
N LEU A 20 -6.86 5.34 -5.95
CA LEU A 20 -7.14 5.21 -4.52
C LEU A 20 -8.23 6.23 -4.13
N GLN A 21 -9.47 5.75 -3.96
CA GLN A 21 -10.55 6.58 -3.43
C GLN A 21 -10.65 6.43 -1.90
N ARG A 22 -10.86 7.55 -1.22
CA ARG A 22 -11.19 7.53 0.21
C ARG A 22 -12.66 7.16 0.35
N GLY A 23 -13.01 6.33 1.35
CA GLY A 23 -14.36 5.76 1.50
C GLY A 23 -15.50 6.76 1.74
N ASP A 24 -15.20 8.07 1.84
CA ASP A 24 -16.18 9.17 1.90
C ASP A 24 -16.57 9.72 0.51
N GLN A 25 -15.88 9.31 -0.56
CA GLN A 25 -16.28 9.59 -1.94
C GLN A 25 -17.23 8.51 -2.46
N LEU A 26 -18.43 8.92 -2.87
CA LEU A 26 -19.41 8.08 -3.58
C LEU A 26 -18.75 7.49 -4.84
N SER A 27 -18.45 6.20 -4.81
CA SER A 27 -17.93 5.46 -5.95
C SER A 27 -19.07 5.01 -6.87
N ASP A 28 -18.80 4.99 -8.18
CA ASP A 28 -19.60 4.25 -9.16
C ASP A 28 -19.81 2.80 -8.69
N GLU A 29 -21.03 2.28 -8.79
CA GLU A 29 -21.36 0.91 -8.33
C GLU A 29 -20.55 -0.16 -9.08
N GLU A 30 -20.00 0.14 -10.25
CA GLU A 30 -19.18 -0.78 -11.05
C GLU A 30 -17.68 -0.75 -10.74
N ALA A 31 -17.22 0.14 -9.84
CA ALA A 31 -15.80 0.27 -9.52
C ALA A 31 -15.27 -0.95 -8.74
N THR A 32 -13.97 -1.22 -8.88
CA THR A 32 -13.26 -2.16 -7.99
C THR A 32 -12.75 -1.39 -6.78
N HIS A 33 -13.20 -1.77 -5.60
CA HIS A 33 -12.79 -1.15 -4.33
C HIS A 33 -11.65 -1.93 -3.70
N ILE A 34 -10.68 -1.20 -3.17
CA ILE A 34 -9.56 -1.76 -2.41
C ILE A 34 -9.57 -1.16 -1.01
N THR A 35 -9.69 -2.02 -0.01
CA THR A 35 -9.58 -1.65 1.40
C THR A 35 -8.25 -2.17 1.93
N LEU A 36 -7.42 -1.28 2.50
CA LEU A 36 -6.10 -1.63 3.05
C LEU A 36 -6.14 -1.62 4.59
N HIS A 37 -5.82 -2.75 5.19
CA HIS A 37 -5.52 -2.89 6.61
C HIS A 37 -4.01 -3.01 6.80
N ILE A 38 -3.45 -2.21 7.69
CA ILE A 38 -2.00 -2.17 7.95
C ILE A 38 -1.77 -2.71 9.35
N ASP A 39 -0.99 -3.79 9.44
CA ASP A 39 -0.62 -4.40 10.72
C ASP A 39 0.68 -3.75 11.23
N ASP A 40 1.73 -3.75 10.40
CA ASP A 40 3.01 -3.11 10.70
C ASP A 40 3.39 -2.11 9.59
N PHE A 41 3.82 -0.91 9.97
CA PHE A 41 4.58 -0.02 9.10
C PHE A 41 5.67 0.70 9.89
N ILE A 42 6.75 -0.03 10.17
CA ILE A 42 7.74 0.35 11.19
C ILE A 42 9.16 0.16 10.68
N SER A 43 10.08 0.98 11.17
CA SER A 43 11.52 0.67 11.13
C SER A 43 11.87 -0.24 12.30
N THR A 44 12.61 -1.32 12.06
CA THR A 44 13.03 -2.25 13.12
C THR A 44 14.46 -2.00 13.55
N TYR A 45 14.82 -2.51 14.72
CA TYR A 45 16.19 -2.47 15.25
C TYR A 45 17.21 -3.23 14.38
N LYS A 46 16.75 -4.05 13.42
CA LYS A 46 17.61 -4.79 12.49
C LYS A 46 18.03 -3.96 11.27
N GLY A 47 17.63 -2.69 11.20
CA GLY A 47 17.95 -1.82 10.07
C GLY A 47 17.10 -2.11 8.83
N ASP A 48 15.87 -2.61 9.01
CA ASP A 48 14.90 -2.77 7.93
C ASP A 48 13.58 -2.06 8.26
N VAL A 49 12.85 -1.65 7.22
CA VAL A 49 11.45 -1.30 7.32
C VAL A 49 10.62 -2.55 7.03
N VAL A 50 9.61 -2.79 7.86
CA VAL A 50 8.58 -3.81 7.65
C VAL A 50 7.27 -3.10 7.34
N PHE A 51 6.65 -3.50 6.23
CA PHE A 51 5.28 -3.08 5.87
C PHE A 51 4.43 -4.33 5.65
N SER A 52 3.45 -4.57 6.52
CA SER A 52 2.62 -5.77 6.52
C SER A 52 1.15 -5.43 6.71
N GLY A 53 0.29 -6.35 6.30
CA GLY A 53 -1.15 -6.20 6.47
C GLY A 53 -1.93 -7.08 5.52
N GLN A 54 -3.14 -6.64 5.24
CA GLN A 54 -4.05 -7.28 4.30
C GLN A 54 -4.72 -6.22 3.44
N TYR A 55 -5.01 -6.55 2.19
CA TYR A 55 -5.92 -5.77 1.38
C TYR A 55 -7.08 -6.63 0.89
N THR A 56 -8.27 -6.04 0.91
CA THR A 56 -9.49 -6.63 0.37
C THR A 56 -9.81 -5.95 -0.95
N VAL A 57 -10.03 -6.75 -1.98
CA VAL A 57 -10.48 -6.30 -3.29
C VAL A 57 -11.93 -6.74 -3.45
N SER A 58 -12.84 -5.79 -3.63
CA SER A 58 -14.24 -6.08 -3.91
C SER A 58 -14.66 -5.47 -5.24
N SER A 59 -15.27 -6.27 -6.10
CA SER A 59 -15.89 -5.84 -7.37
C SER A 59 -17.21 -6.56 -7.54
N VAL A 60 -18.21 -5.87 -8.10
CA VAL A 60 -19.52 -6.47 -8.41
C VAL A 60 -19.39 -7.69 -9.33
N GLN A 61 -18.41 -7.70 -10.25
CA GLN A 61 -18.24 -8.78 -11.22
C GLN A 61 -17.40 -9.96 -10.71
N LYS A 62 -16.36 -9.68 -9.92
CA LYS A 62 -15.37 -10.68 -9.47
C LYS A 62 -15.55 -11.13 -8.02
N GLY A 63 -16.50 -10.53 -7.30
CA GLY A 63 -16.72 -10.77 -5.88
C GLY A 63 -15.61 -10.15 -5.02
N THR A 64 -15.47 -10.68 -3.81
CA THR A 64 -14.51 -10.18 -2.82
C THR A 64 -13.36 -11.17 -2.64
N SER A 65 -12.12 -10.66 -2.68
CA SER A 65 -10.90 -11.44 -2.38
C SER A 65 -10.05 -10.72 -1.34
N ILE A 66 -9.34 -11.48 -0.51
CA ILE A 66 -8.50 -10.97 0.57
C ILE A 66 -7.08 -11.47 0.35
N HIS A 67 -6.11 -10.56 0.44
CA HIS A 67 -4.71 -10.83 0.17
C HIS A 67 -3.84 -10.29 1.30
N SER A 68 -3.09 -11.18 1.94
CA SER A 68 -2.09 -10.79 2.94
C SER A 68 -0.80 -10.38 2.26
N PHE A 69 -0.12 -9.36 2.80
CA PHE A 69 1.18 -8.93 2.30
C PHE A 69 2.17 -8.70 3.45
N LYS A 70 3.46 -8.86 3.12
CA LYS A 70 4.57 -8.48 3.99
C LYS A 70 5.78 -8.13 3.16
N PHE A 71 6.10 -6.85 3.12
CA PHE A 71 7.27 -6.31 2.44
C PHE A 71 8.33 -5.88 3.43
N LYS A 72 9.58 -6.00 3.00
CA LYS A 72 10.74 -5.54 3.74
C LYS A 72 11.65 -4.74 2.83
N ALA A 73 12.25 -3.69 3.37
CA ALA A 73 13.30 -2.95 2.69
C ALA A 73 14.42 -2.62 3.69
N PRO A 74 15.69 -2.86 3.34
CA PRO A 74 16.80 -2.45 4.20
C PRO A 74 16.89 -0.92 4.27
N ILE A 75 17.35 -0.42 5.41
CA ILE A 75 17.76 0.97 5.62
C ILE A 75 19.26 1.02 5.32
N GLU A 76 19.62 1.46 4.11
CA GLU A 76 21.00 1.32 3.60
C GLU A 76 22.01 2.26 4.27
N ASN A 77 21.56 3.38 4.81
CA ASN A 77 22.41 4.35 5.50
C ASN A 77 21.73 4.81 6.80
N ASP A 78 22.52 5.27 7.76
CA ASP A 78 21.97 5.89 8.96
C ASP A 78 21.21 7.18 8.63
N GLY A 79 20.25 7.50 9.49
CA GLY A 79 19.51 8.76 9.44
C GLY A 79 18.08 8.63 8.90
N PHE A 80 17.29 9.66 9.21
CA PHE A 80 15.85 9.69 8.98
C PHE A 80 15.48 9.56 7.49
N SER A 81 16.23 10.19 6.59
CA SER A 81 15.98 10.16 5.15
C SER A 81 16.03 8.74 4.58
N SER A 82 17.00 7.94 5.00
CA SER A 82 17.16 6.55 4.58
C SER A 82 16.00 5.68 5.06
N SER A 83 15.49 5.91 6.27
CA SER A 83 14.29 5.24 6.79
C SER A 83 13.05 5.57 5.97
N ILE A 84 12.87 6.84 5.60
CA ILE A 84 11.76 7.27 4.73
C ILE A 84 11.89 6.65 3.33
N GLN A 85 13.10 6.54 2.79
CA GLN A 85 13.31 5.88 1.50
C GLN A 85 12.97 4.39 1.55
N ALA A 86 13.40 3.68 2.59
CA ALA A 86 13.04 2.27 2.80
C ALA A 86 11.51 2.09 2.93
N MET A 87 10.84 2.99 3.65
CA MET A 87 9.37 3.05 3.73
C MET A 87 8.73 3.20 2.35
N ARG A 88 9.17 4.18 1.55
CA ARG A 88 8.68 4.38 0.17
C ARG A 88 8.90 3.15 -0.71
N ASN A 89 10.04 2.48 -0.58
CA ASN A 89 10.33 1.25 -1.32
C ASN A 89 9.34 0.13 -0.98
N THR A 90 8.95 -0.02 0.29
CA THR A 90 7.92 -1.02 0.66
C THR A 90 6.52 -0.67 0.14
N ILE A 91 6.17 0.62 0.06
CA ILE A 91 4.91 1.06 -0.55
C ILE A 91 4.90 0.77 -2.05
N ALA A 92 6.02 1.01 -2.74
CA ALA A 92 6.17 0.68 -4.15
C ALA A 92 6.00 -0.83 -4.42
N GLN A 93 6.50 -1.69 -3.52
CA GLN A 93 6.28 -3.14 -3.58
C GLN A 93 4.79 -3.50 -3.46
N LEU A 94 4.03 -2.85 -2.56
CA LEU A 94 2.58 -3.06 -2.46
C LEU A 94 1.86 -2.62 -3.75
N ALA A 95 2.19 -1.45 -4.30
CA ALA A 95 1.59 -0.98 -5.54
C ALA A 95 1.87 -1.93 -6.72
N GLN A 96 3.09 -2.47 -6.81
CA GLN A 96 3.43 -3.48 -7.81
C GLN A 96 2.63 -4.77 -7.62
N HIS A 97 2.51 -5.26 -6.37
CA HIS A 97 1.73 -6.47 -6.06
C HIS A 97 0.25 -6.31 -6.41
N LEU A 98 -0.33 -5.14 -6.11
CA LEU A 98 -1.69 -4.78 -6.50
C LEU A 98 -1.84 -4.82 -8.02
N SER A 99 -0.93 -4.21 -8.79
CA SER A 99 -0.99 -4.21 -10.26
C SER A 99 -0.89 -5.59 -10.92
N GLN A 100 -0.41 -6.62 -10.22
CA GLN A 100 -0.39 -8.00 -10.72
C GLN A 100 -1.69 -8.76 -10.40
N THR A 101 -2.49 -8.24 -9.47
CA THR A 101 -3.79 -8.81 -9.09
C THR A 101 -4.91 -8.34 -10.04
N PHE A 102 -4.67 -7.27 -10.83
CA PHE A 102 -5.64 -6.63 -11.72
C PHE A 102 -5.23 -6.71 -13.19
#